data_AF-A0A838D8I6-F1
#
_entry.id   AF-A0A838D8I6-F1
#
_cell.length_a   1.000
_cell.length_b   1.000
_cell.length_c   1.000
_cell.angle_alpha   90.00
_cell.angle_beta   90.00
_cell.angle_gamma   90.00
#
_symmetry.space_group_name_H-M   'P 1'
#
loop_
_entity.id
_entity.type
_entity.pdbx_description
1 polymer ?
#
loop_
_entity_poly.entity_id
_entity_poly.type
_entity_poly.pdbx_seq_one_letter_code
_entity_poly.pdbx_strand_id
1 'polypeptide(L)'
;MLDSESRKSIELKPFDFIDSMLLLRREEKEHLVIQLAMEGKTTREMVKTAHVSLKDIGSIIRRFTGEESEYQNKTPSMTSKAFAMFKENKSRVDVAIALNLNAEDVVTLFEDYMSLLNLDKHLKRTLKMLSTKFHGGSTPSVLWTGNGHHIYQPVDGIVFEKTDIFYEFLPYLDGRDLTTEFLRFSERFFTNGKSDPQHSPSVKSCLIRVPGTFNAKNGEEVRIIQKWDGKGPQYNG
;
A
#
# COMPACT_ATOMS: atom_id res chain seq x y z
N MET A 1 9.78 52.47 41.88
CA MET A 1 8.58 51.62 41.82
C MET A 1 8.93 50.44 40.95
N LEU A 2 9.37 49.37 41.61
CA LEU A 2 9.64 48.07 41.01
C LEU A 2 8.30 47.35 40.96
N ASP A 3 7.86 46.92 39.77
CA ASP A 3 7.19 45.64 39.67
C ASP A 3 7.37 45.06 38.27
N SER A 4 8.09 43.95 38.22
CA SER A 4 8.42 43.17 37.03
C SER A 4 7.99 41.73 37.30
N GLU A 5 6.68 41.53 37.43
CA GLU A 5 6.00 40.24 37.37
C GLU A 5 5.22 40.21 36.05
N SER A 6 5.46 39.35 35.06
CA SER A 6 5.46 37.90 35.16
C SER A 6 5.98 37.31 33.83
N ARG A 7 7.29 37.05 33.75
CA ARG A 7 7.81 36.05 32.81
C ARG A 7 8.07 34.79 33.62
N LYS A 8 7.07 33.91 33.73
CA LYS A 8 7.30 32.53 34.19
C LYS A 8 8.18 31.84 33.15
N SER A 9 9.48 31.86 33.39
CA SER A 9 10.43 30.91 32.84
C SER A 9 9.94 29.50 33.20
N ILE A 10 9.43 28.77 32.20
CA ILE A 10 9.19 27.35 32.33
C ILE A 10 10.58 26.70 32.35
N GLU A 11 11.06 26.44 33.56
CA GLU A 11 12.24 25.64 33.84
C GLU A 11 11.92 24.20 33.40
N LEU A 12 12.31 23.85 32.18
CA LEU A 12 12.26 22.47 31.70
C LEU A 12 13.24 21.66 32.54
N LYS A 13 12.70 20.71 33.32
CA LYS A 13 13.50 19.82 34.16
C LYS A 13 14.51 19.05 33.31
N PRO A 14 15.78 18.93 33.74
CA PRO A 14 16.82 18.20 33.03
C PRO A 14 16.67 16.69 33.22
N PHE A 15 15.55 16.11 32.79
CA PHE A 15 15.27 14.68 32.98
C PHE A 15 14.93 13.87 31.71
N ASP A 16 14.73 14.48 30.53
CA ASP A 16 14.36 13.71 29.33
C ASP A 16 15.36 13.82 28.15
N PHE A 17 16.58 14.32 28.41
CA PHE A 17 17.59 14.53 27.34
C PHE A 17 18.50 13.30 27.08
N ILE A 18 18.48 12.28 27.94
CA ILE A 18 19.31 11.06 27.79
C ILE A 18 18.59 9.97 26.99
N ASP A 19 17.26 10.01 26.86
CA ASP A 19 16.49 9.12 25.97
C ASP A 19 16.52 9.54 24.49
N SER A 20 17.53 10.38 24.17
CA SER A 20 18.08 10.62 22.85
C SER A 20 18.58 9.31 22.22
N MET A 21 17.62 8.54 21.71
CA MET A 21 17.55 8.26 20.29
C MET A 21 18.86 7.75 19.70
N LEU A 22 19.32 6.60 20.21
CA LEU A 22 20.02 5.62 19.39
C LEU A 22 19.07 5.21 18.25
N LEU A 23 19.08 6.00 17.18
CA LEU A 23 18.48 5.71 15.88
C LEU A 23 19.26 4.55 15.26
N LEU A 24 19.16 3.38 15.90
CA LEU A 24 19.73 2.16 15.36
C LEU A 24 19.15 1.95 13.97
N ARG A 25 20.04 1.78 13.01
CA ARG A 25 19.68 1.41 11.64
C ARG A 25 18.96 0.06 11.70
N ARG A 26 18.15 -0.22 10.67
CA ARG A 26 17.34 -1.44 10.62
C ARG A 26 18.18 -2.70 10.90
N GLU A 27 19.37 -2.80 10.32
CA GLU A 27 20.29 -3.92 10.54
C GLU A 27 20.77 -4.04 11.98
N GLU A 28 21.05 -2.92 12.65
CA GLU A 28 21.50 -2.89 14.05
C GLU A 28 20.36 -3.32 14.99
N LYS A 29 19.12 -2.94 14.66
CA LYS A 29 17.93 -3.42 15.38
C LYS A 29 17.70 -4.92 15.18
N GLU A 30 17.94 -5.44 13.98
CA GLU A 30 17.85 -6.89 13.73
C GLU A 30 18.91 -7.67 14.55
N HIS A 31 20.16 -7.19 14.59
CA HIS A 31 21.22 -7.79 15.42
C HIS A 31 20.88 -7.75 16.92
N LEU A 32 20.36 -6.61 17.40
CA LEU A 32 19.96 -6.46 18.80
C LEU A 32 18.84 -7.45 19.17
N VAL A 33 17.85 -7.64 18.29
CA VAL A 33 16.78 -8.63 18.50
C VAL A 33 17.34 -10.05 18.56
N ILE A 34 18.29 -10.40 17.68
CA ILE A 34 18.95 -11.71 17.69
C ILE A 34 19.69 -11.94 19.01
N GLN A 35 20.47 -10.96 19.46
CA GLN A 35 21.21 -11.05 20.71
C GLN A 35 20.29 -11.24 21.91
N LEU A 36 19.24 -10.42 22.03
CA LEU A 36 18.26 -10.53 23.13
C LEU A 36 17.53 -11.88 23.12
N ALA A 37 17.27 -12.45 21.93
CA ALA A 37 16.69 -13.78 21.79
C ALA A 37 17.67 -14.88 22.27
N MET A 38 18.96 -14.77 21.94
CA MET A 38 20.00 -15.69 22.44
C MET A 38 20.17 -15.61 23.97
N GLU A 39 19.96 -14.42 24.55
CA GLU A 39 19.97 -14.19 26.00
C GLU A 39 18.69 -14.68 26.71
N GLY A 40 17.73 -15.26 25.98
CA GLY A 40 16.50 -15.80 26.53
C GLY A 40 15.47 -14.76 26.95
N LYS A 41 15.60 -13.50 26.47
CA LYS A 41 14.63 -12.43 26.77
C LYS A 41 13.27 -12.72 26.15
N THR A 42 12.22 -12.28 26.85
CA THR A 42 10.85 -12.39 26.34
C THR A 42 10.59 -11.39 25.22
N THR A 43 9.64 -11.68 24.34
CA THR A 43 9.26 -10.78 23.24
C THR A 43 8.84 -9.40 23.72
N ARG A 44 8.23 -9.29 24.92
CA ARG A 44 7.85 -8.00 25.51
C ARG A 44 9.06 -7.16 25.92
N GLU A 45 10.11 -7.80 26.42
CA GLU A 45 11.37 -7.13 26.76
C GLU A 45 12.10 -6.69 25.49
N MET A 46 12.12 -7.55 24.46
CA MET A 46 12.68 -7.21 23.15
C MET A 46 12.01 -5.99 22.51
N VAL A 47 10.69 -5.86 22.61
CA VAL A 47 9.97 -4.65 22.13
C VAL A 47 10.45 -3.40 22.87
N LYS A 48 10.59 -3.48 24.20
CA LYS A 48 11.01 -2.35 25.04
C LYS A 48 12.45 -1.92 24.76
N THR A 49 13.34 -2.88 24.50
CA THR A 49 14.77 -2.61 24.32
C THR A 49 15.12 -2.27 22.87
N ALA A 50 14.60 -3.03 21.90
CA ALA A 50 14.95 -2.85 20.49
C ALA A 50 14.05 -1.84 19.77
N HIS A 51 12.92 -1.46 20.37
CA HIS A 51 11.88 -0.62 19.74
C HIS A 51 11.47 -1.17 18.35
N VAL A 52 11.27 -2.49 18.29
CA VAL A 52 10.84 -3.25 17.10
C VAL A 52 9.44 -3.82 17.37
N SER A 53 8.60 -3.90 16.33
CA SER A 53 7.25 -4.45 16.49
C SER A 53 7.30 -5.95 16.84
N LEU A 54 6.29 -6.45 17.57
CA LEU A 54 6.17 -7.89 17.89
C LEU A 54 6.24 -8.78 16.64
N LYS A 55 5.63 -8.30 15.53
CA LYS A 55 5.63 -9.00 14.25
C LYS A 55 7.02 -9.11 13.65
N ASP A 56 7.76 -8.01 13.66
CA ASP A 56 9.11 -7.95 13.11
C ASP A 56 10.09 -8.75 13.97
N ILE A 57 9.97 -8.70 15.31
CA ILE A 57 10.76 -9.56 16.23
C ILE A 57 10.57 -11.03 15.88
N GLY A 58 9.31 -11.47 15.74
CA GLY A 58 9.02 -12.84 15.32
C GLY A 58 9.62 -13.18 13.95
N SER A 59 9.58 -12.24 12.99
CA SER A 59 10.17 -12.45 11.66
C SER A 59 11.70 -12.49 11.67
N ILE A 60 12.35 -11.75 12.55
CA ILE A 60 13.81 -11.70 12.71
C ILE A 60 14.28 -13.01 13.36
N ILE A 61 13.66 -13.42 14.47
CA ILE A 61 14.02 -14.65 15.19
C ILE A 61 13.87 -15.86 14.27
N ARG A 62 12.74 -15.99 13.55
CA ARG A 62 12.51 -17.10 12.61
C ARG A 62 13.55 -17.19 11.49
N ARG A 63 13.94 -16.03 10.94
CA ARG A 63 14.98 -15.94 9.90
C ARG A 63 16.36 -16.32 10.44
N PHE A 64 16.63 -16.06 11.72
CA PHE A 64 17.88 -16.42 12.39
C PHE A 64 17.92 -17.89 12.83
N THR A 65 16.82 -18.43 13.37
CA THR A 65 16.74 -19.81 13.86
C THR A 65 16.57 -20.84 12.74
N GLY A 66 16.33 -20.41 11.51
CA GLY A 66 16.04 -21.30 10.39
C GLY A 66 14.66 -21.96 10.49
N GLU A 67 13.84 -21.55 11.45
CA GLU A 67 12.42 -21.89 11.51
C GLU A 67 11.70 -21.05 10.46
N GLU A 68 11.83 -21.45 9.20
CA GLU A 68 10.93 -20.98 8.14
C GLU A 68 9.51 -21.29 8.60
N SER A 69 8.79 -20.25 9.03
CA SER A 69 7.40 -20.42 9.40
C SER A 69 6.64 -20.96 8.19
N GLU A 70 5.89 -22.04 8.40
CA GLU A 70 4.77 -22.51 7.58
C GLU A 70 3.81 -21.38 7.13
N TYR A 71 3.89 -20.18 7.71
CA TYR A 71 3.22 -18.96 7.24
C TYR A 71 3.55 -18.52 5.80
N GLN A 72 4.63 -19.02 5.18
CA GLN A 72 4.89 -18.80 3.75
C GLN A 72 4.38 -19.93 2.85
N ASN A 73 4.03 -21.10 3.41
CA ASN A 73 3.38 -22.19 2.68
C ASN A 73 1.86 -22.04 2.75
N LYS A 74 1.32 -20.88 2.34
CA LYS A 74 -0.08 -20.88 1.92
C LYS A 74 -0.17 -21.78 0.70
N THR A 75 -0.87 -22.91 0.82
CA THR A 75 -1.26 -23.69 -0.34
C THR A 75 -1.80 -22.71 -1.39
N PRO A 76 -1.24 -22.70 -2.61
CA PRO A 76 -1.62 -21.71 -3.60
C PRO A 76 -3.13 -21.77 -3.80
N SER A 77 -3.77 -20.61 -3.85
CA SER A 77 -5.21 -20.53 -4.10
C SER A 77 -5.54 -21.26 -5.38
N MET A 78 -6.79 -21.72 -5.52
CA MET A 78 -7.23 -22.40 -6.76
C MET A 78 -6.96 -21.53 -8.00
N THR A 79 -7.17 -20.22 -7.89
CA THR A 79 -6.79 -19.24 -8.92
C THR A 79 -5.30 -19.27 -9.24
N SER A 80 -4.44 -19.27 -8.22
CA SER A 80 -2.98 -19.30 -8.42
C SER A 80 -2.53 -20.59 -9.09
N LYS A 81 -3.12 -21.73 -8.71
CA LYS A 81 -2.86 -23.03 -9.35
C LYS A 81 -3.32 -23.02 -10.81
N ALA A 82 -4.52 -22.50 -11.09
CA ALA A 82 -5.03 -22.38 -12.46
C ALA A 82 -4.13 -21.51 -13.33
N PHE A 83 -3.70 -20.35 -12.81
CA PHE A 83 -2.79 -19.45 -13.54
C PHE A 83 -1.42 -20.06 -13.79
N ALA A 84 -0.87 -20.81 -12.82
CA ALA A 84 0.38 -21.55 -13.02
C ALA A 84 0.24 -22.58 -14.15
N MET A 85 -0.87 -23.34 -14.16
CA MET A 85 -1.15 -24.30 -15.23
C MET A 85 -1.33 -23.63 -16.60
N PHE A 86 -2.02 -22.48 -16.67
CA PHE A 86 -2.14 -21.73 -17.93
C PHE A 86 -0.79 -21.17 -18.39
N LYS A 87 0.08 -20.73 -17.47
CA LYS A 87 1.45 -20.31 -17.76
C LYS A 87 2.31 -21.46 -18.31
N GLU A 88 2.01 -22.69 -17.91
CA GLU A 88 2.60 -23.92 -18.46
C GLU A 88 1.92 -24.40 -19.75
N ASN A 89 1.06 -23.59 -20.36
CA ASN A 89 0.29 -23.89 -21.58
C ASN A 89 -0.66 -25.10 -21.45
N LYS A 90 -1.12 -25.43 -20.24
CA LYS A 90 -2.17 -26.45 -20.07
C LYS A 90 -3.48 -25.95 -20.66
N SER A 91 -4.25 -26.86 -21.29
CA SER A 91 -5.53 -26.50 -21.89
C SER A 91 -6.59 -26.22 -20.80
N ARG A 92 -7.65 -25.49 -21.14
CA ARG A 92 -8.80 -25.28 -20.23
C ARG A 92 -9.39 -26.61 -19.74
N VAL A 93 -9.40 -27.63 -20.60
CA VAL A 93 -9.87 -28.98 -20.23
C VAL A 93 -8.96 -29.61 -19.19
N ASP A 94 -7.64 -29.54 -19.37
CA ASP A 94 -6.68 -30.09 -18.41
C ASP A 94 -6.78 -29.41 -17.04
N VAL A 95 -6.98 -28.08 -17.04
CA VAL A 95 -7.16 -27.30 -15.81
C VAL A 95 -8.48 -27.68 -15.12
N ALA A 96 -9.57 -27.83 -15.87
CA ALA A 96 -10.86 -28.27 -15.34
C ALA A 96 -10.74 -29.63 -14.63
N ILE A 97 -10.07 -30.59 -15.28
CA ILE A 97 -9.86 -31.93 -14.74
C ILE A 97 -8.95 -31.90 -13.51
N ALA A 98 -7.78 -31.24 -13.61
CA ALA A 98 -6.79 -31.26 -12.54
C ALA A 98 -7.24 -30.52 -11.28
N LEU A 99 -8.04 -29.47 -11.44
CA LEU A 99 -8.53 -28.63 -10.33
C LEU A 99 -9.96 -28.96 -9.92
N ASN A 100 -10.60 -29.93 -10.58
CA ASN A 100 -12.00 -30.32 -10.36
C ASN A 100 -12.96 -29.12 -10.42
N LEU A 101 -12.82 -28.30 -11.47
CA LEU A 101 -13.61 -27.10 -11.70
C LEU A 101 -14.63 -27.32 -12.82
N ASN A 102 -15.77 -26.64 -12.74
CA ASN A 102 -16.73 -26.62 -13.85
C ASN A 102 -16.24 -25.72 -14.99
N ALA A 103 -16.90 -25.79 -16.14
CA ALA A 103 -16.49 -25.03 -17.33
C ALA A 103 -16.56 -23.50 -17.14
N GLU A 104 -17.55 -23.01 -16.40
CA GLU A 104 -17.78 -21.58 -16.17
C GLU A 104 -16.66 -20.96 -15.32
N ASP A 105 -16.26 -21.63 -14.24
CA ASP A 105 -15.15 -21.21 -13.38
C ASP A 105 -13.82 -21.18 -14.14
N VAL A 106 -13.57 -22.18 -14.98
CA VAL A 106 -12.35 -22.27 -15.79
C VAL A 106 -12.31 -21.18 -16.86
N VAL A 107 -13.44 -20.87 -17.49
CA VAL A 107 -13.54 -19.77 -18.46
C VAL A 107 -13.23 -18.45 -17.77
N THR A 108 -13.84 -18.18 -16.62
CA THR A 108 -13.61 -16.97 -15.82
C THR A 108 -12.13 -16.83 -15.46
N LEU A 109 -11.51 -17.89 -14.91
CA LEU A 109 -10.09 -17.89 -14.57
C LEU A 109 -9.18 -17.71 -15.80
N PHE A 110 -9.55 -18.27 -16.95
CA PHE A 110 -8.76 -18.09 -18.17
C PHE A 110 -8.85 -16.66 -18.71
N GLU A 111 -10.03 -16.06 -18.67
CA GLU A 111 -10.23 -14.65 -19.03
C GLU A 111 -9.43 -13.72 -18.12
N ASP A 112 -9.44 -13.96 -16.81
CA ASP A 112 -8.62 -13.23 -15.84
C ASP A 112 -7.13 -13.40 -16.13
N TYR A 113 -6.66 -14.63 -16.40
CA TYR A 113 -5.27 -14.89 -16.77
C TYR A 113 -4.86 -14.12 -18.02
N MET A 114 -5.68 -14.17 -19.08
CA MET A 114 -5.42 -13.42 -20.31
C MET A 114 -5.48 -11.90 -20.09
N SER A 115 -6.34 -11.43 -19.20
CA SER A 115 -6.43 -10.03 -18.79
C SER A 115 -5.14 -9.58 -18.11
N LEU A 116 -4.56 -10.42 -17.23
CA LEU A 116 -3.29 -10.17 -16.56
C LEU A 116 -2.09 -10.16 -17.52
N LEU A 117 -2.14 -10.90 -18.62
CA LEU A 117 -1.11 -10.81 -19.66
C LEU A 117 -1.22 -9.51 -20.49
N ASN A 118 -2.38 -8.86 -20.48
CA ASN A 118 -2.69 -7.71 -21.34
C ASN A 118 -2.75 -6.38 -20.58
N LEU A 119 -1.94 -6.20 -19.53
CA LEU A 119 -1.91 -4.97 -18.72
C LEU A 119 -1.71 -3.69 -19.56
N ASP A 120 -0.92 -3.77 -20.64
CA ASP A 120 -0.70 -2.63 -21.55
C ASP A 120 -1.96 -2.22 -22.32
N LYS A 121 -2.81 -3.19 -22.69
CA LYS A 121 -4.08 -2.91 -23.36
C LYS A 121 -5.02 -2.17 -22.42
N HIS A 122 -5.08 -2.60 -21.16
CA HIS A 122 -5.87 -1.93 -20.13
C HIS A 122 -5.35 -0.52 -19.83
N LEU A 123 -4.03 -0.36 -19.70
CA LEU A 123 -3.40 0.95 -19.56
C LEU A 123 -3.80 1.88 -20.71
N LYS A 124 -3.65 1.45 -21.97
CA LYS A 124 -4.02 2.25 -23.15
C LYS A 124 -5.50 2.66 -23.12
N ARG A 125 -6.39 1.75 -22.73
CA ARG A 125 -7.83 2.03 -22.61
C ARG A 125 -8.10 3.08 -21.52
N THR A 126 -7.49 2.93 -20.35
CA THR A 126 -7.65 3.88 -19.23
C THR A 126 -7.13 5.26 -19.60
N LEU A 127 -5.94 5.35 -20.21
CA LEU A 127 -5.38 6.62 -20.68
C LEU A 127 -6.25 7.29 -21.75
N LYS A 128 -6.83 6.51 -22.68
CA LYS A 128 -7.79 7.03 -23.66
C LYS A 128 -9.04 7.61 -22.98
N MET A 129 -9.60 6.91 -21.99
CA MET A 129 -10.76 7.41 -21.24
C MET A 129 -10.44 8.69 -20.48
N LEU A 130 -9.28 8.77 -19.83
CA LEU A 130 -8.82 9.99 -19.14
C LEU A 130 -8.67 11.15 -20.12
N SER A 131 -7.99 10.93 -21.25
CA SER A 131 -7.84 11.93 -22.30
C SER A 131 -9.20 12.43 -22.80
N THR A 132 -10.18 11.55 -23.04
CA THR A 132 -11.54 11.96 -23.41
C THR A 132 -12.21 12.78 -22.31
N LYS A 133 -12.13 12.36 -21.04
CA LYS A 133 -12.74 13.08 -19.91
C LYS A 133 -12.08 14.44 -19.63
N PHE A 134 -10.79 14.56 -19.90
CA PHE A 134 -10.03 15.79 -19.73
C PHE A 134 -9.94 16.62 -21.02
N HIS A 135 -10.74 16.27 -22.04
CA HIS A 135 -10.77 16.95 -23.34
C HIS A 135 -9.40 17.07 -24.03
N GLY A 136 -8.50 16.11 -23.78
CA GLY A 136 -7.12 16.12 -24.26
C GLY A 136 -6.23 17.18 -23.59
N GLY A 137 -6.71 17.87 -22.56
CA GLY A 137 -6.03 18.97 -21.89
C GLY A 137 -4.92 18.56 -20.92
N SER A 138 -4.87 17.29 -20.51
CA SER A 138 -3.87 16.77 -19.59
C SER A 138 -3.45 15.33 -19.85
N THR A 139 -2.20 15.04 -19.49
CA THR A 139 -1.53 13.75 -19.68
C THR A 139 -0.89 13.31 -18.37
N PRO A 140 -1.35 12.23 -17.72
CA PRO A 140 -0.89 11.86 -16.39
C PRO A 140 0.53 11.28 -16.38
N SER A 141 1.15 11.18 -15.20
CA SER A 141 2.32 10.32 -15.00
C SER A 141 1.88 8.85 -14.96
N VAL A 142 2.67 7.98 -15.60
CA VAL A 142 2.49 6.52 -15.54
C VAL A 142 3.78 5.89 -15.04
N LEU A 143 3.67 5.08 -13.99
CA LEU A 143 4.77 4.33 -13.42
C LEU A 143 4.54 2.83 -13.60
N TRP A 144 5.57 2.10 -14.01
CA TRP A 144 5.65 0.65 -13.83
C TRP A 144 6.16 0.36 -12.43
N THR A 145 5.46 -0.48 -11.67
CA THR A 145 5.80 -0.77 -10.27
C THR A 145 6.24 -2.22 -10.03
N GLY A 146 6.47 -2.97 -11.11
CA GLY A 146 6.85 -4.38 -11.07
C GLY A 146 5.68 -5.36 -11.11
N ASN A 147 4.48 -4.95 -10.68
CA ASN A 147 3.26 -5.79 -10.71
C ASN A 147 2.10 -5.11 -11.45
N GLY A 148 2.38 -4.04 -12.19
CA GLY A 148 1.36 -3.27 -12.89
C GLY A 148 1.70 -1.80 -13.02
N HIS A 149 0.73 -1.06 -13.53
CA HIS A 149 0.84 0.37 -13.79
C HIS A 149 0.16 1.17 -12.69
N HIS A 150 0.81 2.23 -12.24
CA HIS A 150 0.20 3.28 -11.42
C HIS A 150 0.07 4.54 -12.27
N ILE A 151 -1.08 5.21 -12.20
CA ILE A 151 -1.38 6.42 -12.97
C ILE A 151 -1.63 7.55 -11.98
N TYR A 152 -0.91 8.66 -12.12
CA TYR A 152 -1.03 9.84 -11.27
C TYR A 152 -1.36 11.08 -12.10
N GLN A 153 -2.52 11.66 -11.86
CA GLN A 153 -2.94 12.95 -12.41
C GLN A 153 -3.12 13.94 -11.25
N PRO A 154 -2.26 14.96 -11.12
CA PRO A 154 -2.51 16.05 -10.20
C PRO A 154 -3.83 16.75 -10.55
N VAL A 155 -4.63 17.04 -9.53
CA VAL A 155 -5.90 17.77 -9.62
C VAL A 155 -5.93 18.85 -8.55
N ASP A 156 -6.62 19.95 -8.81
CA ASP A 156 -6.92 20.93 -7.77
C ASP A 156 -7.90 20.31 -6.77
N GLY A 157 -7.57 20.39 -5.50
CA GLY A 157 -8.30 19.72 -4.43
C GLY A 157 -8.54 20.62 -3.24
N ILE A 158 -9.52 20.23 -2.43
CA ILE A 158 -9.80 20.84 -1.13
C ILE A 158 -9.12 20.03 -0.02
N VAL A 159 -8.72 20.71 1.05
CA VAL A 159 -8.27 20.05 2.28
C VAL A 159 -9.50 19.87 3.15
N PHE A 160 -9.93 18.61 3.34
CA PHE A 160 -11.21 18.31 4.01
C PHE A 160 -11.27 18.87 5.42
N GLU A 161 -10.19 18.78 6.19
CA GLU A 161 -10.12 19.26 7.56
C GLU A 161 -10.25 20.78 7.69
N LYS A 162 -10.07 21.52 6.59
CA LYS A 162 -10.21 22.99 6.54
C LYS A 162 -11.55 23.45 5.98
N THR A 163 -12.44 22.51 5.67
CA THR A 163 -13.73 22.81 5.03
C THR A 163 -14.84 22.51 6.02
N ASP A 164 -15.61 23.53 6.40
CA ASP A 164 -16.61 23.44 7.50
C ASP A 164 -17.61 22.29 7.29
N ILE A 165 -18.06 22.08 6.05
CA ILE A 165 -18.97 20.99 5.67
C ILE A 165 -18.41 19.62 6.09
N PHE A 166 -17.10 19.42 5.96
CA PHE A 166 -16.42 18.16 6.25
C PHE A 166 -16.14 17.99 7.75
N TYR A 167 -15.94 19.09 8.48
CA TYR A 167 -15.73 19.08 9.93
C TYR A 167 -16.92 18.48 10.68
N GLU A 168 -18.15 18.77 10.23
CA GLU A 168 -19.38 18.24 10.83
C GLU A 168 -19.48 16.70 10.77
N PHE A 169 -18.74 16.05 9.87
CA PHE A 169 -18.73 14.60 9.76
C PHE A 169 -17.80 13.91 10.76
N LEU A 170 -16.84 14.63 11.36
CA LEU A 170 -15.83 14.06 12.27
C LEU A 170 -16.44 13.27 13.45
N PRO A 171 -17.54 13.71 14.11
CA PRO A 171 -18.16 12.95 15.19
C PRO A 171 -18.68 11.57 14.78
N TYR A 172 -19.00 11.36 13.49
CA TYR A 172 -19.56 10.11 12.98
C TYR A 172 -18.50 9.09 12.52
N LEU A 173 -17.22 9.45 12.57
CA LEU A 173 -16.15 8.61 12.03
C LEU A 173 -15.67 7.51 12.98
N ASP A 174 -16.10 7.50 14.25
CA ASP A 174 -15.72 6.48 15.25
C ASP A 174 -14.19 6.24 15.29
N GLY A 175 -13.42 7.34 15.30
CA GLY A 175 -11.95 7.32 15.28
C GLY A 175 -11.30 7.01 13.92
N ARG A 176 -12.07 6.89 12.83
CA ARG A 176 -11.54 6.77 11.47
C ARG A 176 -11.13 8.13 10.88
N ASP A 177 -10.17 8.09 9.95
CA ASP A 177 -9.71 9.26 9.21
C ASP A 177 -10.71 9.62 8.08
N LEU A 178 -11.10 10.90 8.03
CA LEU A 178 -12.07 11.42 7.07
C LEU A 178 -11.62 11.23 5.62
N THR A 179 -10.32 11.39 5.34
CA THR A 179 -9.78 11.23 3.99
C THR A 179 -9.92 9.79 3.51
N THR A 180 -9.60 8.81 4.35
CA THR A 180 -9.79 7.39 4.03
C THR A 180 -11.27 7.04 3.82
N GLU A 181 -12.17 7.55 4.65
CA GLU A 181 -13.61 7.30 4.47
C GLU A 181 -14.16 7.94 3.20
N PHE A 182 -13.72 9.16 2.87
CA PHE A 182 -14.07 9.80 1.61
C PHE A 182 -13.54 9.03 0.39
N LEU A 183 -12.32 8.49 0.45
CA LEU A 183 -11.76 7.65 -0.62
C LEU A 183 -12.61 6.40 -0.85
N ARG A 184 -13.02 5.72 0.23
CA ARG A 184 -13.87 4.53 0.16
C ARG A 184 -15.27 4.85 -0.37
N PHE A 185 -15.84 5.97 0.07
CA PHE A 185 -17.10 6.48 -0.49
C PHE A 185 -16.98 6.74 -1.99
N SER A 186 -15.93 7.49 -2.39
CA SER A 186 -15.70 7.87 -3.78
C SER A 186 -15.56 6.66 -4.70
N GLU A 187 -14.81 5.65 -4.27
CA GLU A 187 -14.70 4.39 -5.02
C GLU A 187 -16.06 3.74 -5.25
N ARG A 188 -16.85 3.55 -4.19
CA ARG A 188 -18.17 2.92 -4.29
C ARG A 188 -19.11 3.74 -5.16
N PHE A 189 -19.09 5.06 -5.00
CA PHE A 189 -19.91 5.99 -5.75
C PHE A 189 -19.58 5.95 -7.25
N PHE A 190 -18.31 6.13 -7.63
CA PHE A 190 -17.91 6.17 -9.03
C PHE A 190 -17.95 4.81 -9.74
N THR A 191 -17.84 3.71 -9.01
CA THR A 191 -17.97 2.37 -9.58
C THR A 191 -19.42 1.88 -9.60
N ASN A 192 -20.38 2.64 -9.08
CA ASN A 192 -21.76 2.21 -8.87
C ASN A 192 -21.83 0.87 -8.13
N GLY A 193 -21.02 0.72 -7.08
CA GLY A 193 -20.90 -0.50 -6.29
C GLY A 193 -20.21 -1.69 -6.99
N LYS A 194 -19.64 -1.49 -8.18
CA LYS A 194 -18.93 -2.55 -8.94
C LYS A 194 -17.45 -2.66 -8.62
N SER A 195 -16.94 -1.90 -7.64
CA SER A 195 -15.59 -2.08 -7.10
C SER A 195 -15.45 -3.46 -6.46
N ASP A 196 -14.24 -4.02 -6.49
CA ASP A 196 -13.93 -5.27 -5.77
C ASP A 196 -14.29 -5.12 -4.28
N PRO A 197 -15.16 -5.97 -3.71
CA PRO A 197 -15.57 -5.90 -2.30
C PRO A 197 -14.41 -6.03 -1.31
N GLN A 198 -13.30 -6.66 -1.70
CA GLN A 198 -12.09 -6.79 -0.87
C GLN A 198 -11.14 -5.59 -1.02
N HIS A 199 -11.36 -4.74 -2.01
CA HIS A 199 -10.56 -3.53 -2.17
C HIS A 199 -11.02 -2.48 -1.14
N SER A 200 -10.10 -2.12 -0.26
CA SER A 200 -10.34 -1.16 0.83
C SER A 200 -9.28 -0.07 0.79
N PRO A 201 -9.46 0.96 -0.07
CA PRO A 201 -8.47 2.00 -0.23
C PRO A 201 -8.27 2.76 1.07
N SER A 202 -7.04 3.22 1.27
CA SER A 202 -6.61 4.09 2.36
C SER A 202 -5.58 5.09 1.82
N VAL A 203 -5.33 6.17 2.56
CA VAL A 203 -4.28 7.13 2.18
C VAL A 203 -2.93 6.45 1.94
N LYS A 204 -2.57 5.49 2.80
CA LYS A 204 -1.30 4.74 2.69
C LYS A 204 -1.20 3.91 1.41
N SER A 205 -2.30 3.35 0.92
CA SER A 205 -2.30 2.56 -0.32
C SER A 205 -2.21 3.43 -1.59
N CYS A 206 -2.49 4.73 -1.49
CA CYS A 206 -2.48 5.66 -2.62
C CYS A 206 -1.15 6.42 -2.78
N LEU A 207 -0.20 6.24 -1.85
CA LEU A 207 1.10 6.92 -1.92
C LEU A 207 1.88 6.55 -3.20
N ILE A 208 2.58 7.54 -3.75
CA ILE A 208 3.41 7.33 -4.93
C ILE A 208 4.59 6.44 -4.62
N ARG A 209 4.86 5.47 -5.50
CA ARG A 209 6.11 4.73 -5.46
C ARG A 209 7.21 5.57 -6.09
N VAL A 210 8.35 5.67 -5.40
CA VAL A 210 9.47 6.51 -5.84
C VAL A 210 10.18 5.85 -7.03
N PRO A 211 10.25 6.50 -8.21
CA PRO A 211 11.00 5.96 -9.34
C PRO A 211 12.48 5.74 -9.01
N GLY A 212 13.09 4.71 -9.59
CA GLY A 212 14.46 4.29 -9.30
C GLY A 212 14.62 3.44 -8.03
N THR A 213 13.53 3.20 -7.30
CA THR A 213 13.53 2.25 -6.16
C THR A 213 13.10 0.86 -6.60
N PHE A 214 13.43 -0.15 -5.79
CA PHE A 214 13.06 -1.54 -6.06
C PHE A 214 11.85 -1.97 -5.25
N ASN A 215 10.92 -2.69 -5.88
CA ASN A 215 9.77 -3.27 -5.22
C ASN A 215 10.18 -4.50 -4.40
N ALA A 216 10.08 -4.41 -3.08
CA ALA A 216 10.48 -5.48 -2.16
C ALA A 216 9.75 -6.84 -2.38
N LYS A 217 8.61 -6.86 -3.09
CA LYS A 217 7.87 -8.11 -3.34
C LYS A 217 8.45 -8.95 -4.48
N ASN A 218 9.09 -8.31 -5.46
CA ASN A 218 9.50 -8.99 -6.70
C ASN A 218 10.87 -8.51 -7.23
N GLY A 219 11.52 -7.56 -6.58
CA GLY A 219 12.83 -7.05 -6.98
C GLY A 219 12.83 -6.16 -8.23
N GLU A 220 11.67 -5.86 -8.81
CA GLU A 220 11.55 -5.02 -10.01
C GLU A 220 11.77 -3.55 -9.68
N GLU A 221 12.45 -2.83 -10.58
CA GLU A 221 12.64 -1.39 -10.47
C GLU A 221 11.36 -0.62 -10.84
N VAL A 222 11.02 0.37 -10.02
CA VAL A 222 9.94 1.32 -10.30
C VAL A 222 10.40 2.29 -11.37
N ARG A 223 9.77 2.26 -12.55
CA ARG A 223 10.18 3.04 -13.72
C ARG A 223 9.10 4.02 -14.15
N ILE A 224 9.52 5.19 -14.62
CA ILE A 224 8.62 6.14 -15.28
C ILE A 224 8.40 5.68 -16.72
N ILE A 225 7.15 5.39 -17.08
CA ILE A 225 6.74 5.02 -18.43
C ILE A 225 6.28 6.27 -19.20
N GLN A 226 5.57 7.17 -18.52
CA GLN A 226 5.10 8.44 -19.07
C GLN A 226 5.23 9.52 -18.00
N LYS A 227 5.77 10.68 -18.36
CA LYS A 227 5.81 11.84 -17.46
C LYS A 227 4.52 12.64 -17.57
N TRP A 228 4.11 13.23 -16.44
CA TRP A 228 3.05 14.24 -16.45
C TRP A 228 3.46 15.45 -17.29
N ASP A 229 2.50 16.00 -18.03
CA ASP A 229 2.70 17.15 -18.93
C ASP A 229 2.65 18.51 -18.23
N GLY A 230 2.52 18.55 -16.91
CA GLY A 230 2.44 19.77 -16.13
C GLY A 230 1.05 20.41 -16.11
N LYS A 231 0.03 19.77 -16.69
CA LYS A 231 -1.33 20.32 -16.79
C LYS A 231 -2.32 19.51 -15.94
N GLY A 232 -3.10 20.22 -15.12
CA GLY A 232 -4.28 19.65 -14.46
C GLY A 232 -5.41 19.40 -15.46
N PRO A 233 -6.42 18.57 -15.14
CA PRO A 233 -7.65 18.50 -15.91
C PRO A 233 -8.29 19.88 -16.08
N GLN A 234 -8.70 20.22 -17.30
CA GLN A 234 -9.50 21.41 -17.53
C GLN A 234 -10.97 21.06 -17.28
N TYR A 235 -11.57 21.67 -16.26
CA TYR A 235 -13.00 21.58 -16.01
C TYR A 235 -13.69 22.70 -16.77
N ASN A 236 -14.49 22.35 -17.77
CA ASN A 236 -15.53 23.27 -18.23
C ASN A 236 -16.63 23.19 -17.17
N GLY A 237 -16.81 24.27 -16.43
CA GLY A 237 -17.91 24.42 -15.46
C GLY A 237 -19.27 24.30 -16.12
#